data_AF-A0A3Q3J0A1-F1
#
_entry.id   AF-A0A3Q3J0A1-F1
#
_cell.length_a   1.000
_cell.length_b   1.000
_cell.length_c   1.000
_cell.angle_alpha   90.00
_cell.angle_beta   90.00
_cell.angle_gamma   90.00
#
_symmetry.space_group_name_H-M   'P 1'
#
loop_
_entity.id
_entity.type
_entity.pdbx_description
1 polymer ?
#
loop_
_entity_poly.entity_id
_entity_poly.type
_entity_poly.pdbx_seq_one_letter_code
_entity_poly.pdbx_strand_id
1 'polypeptide(L)' 'MSSFSRSAQQWATFARSWFLIDARMQPPGKIAVMCSVRLQGKHKPIYHSLTVDLYR' A
#
# COMPACT_ATOMS: atom_id res chain seq x y z
N MET A 1 -17.04 5.37 -13.69
CA MET A 1 -15.65 4.91 -13.92
C MET A 1 -14.84 6.09 -14.40
N SER A 2 -13.60 6.22 -13.97
CA SER A 2 -12.67 7.23 -14.51
C SER A 2 -12.42 7.01 -15.99
N SER A 3 -12.42 8.08 -16.79
CA SER A 3 -12.27 8.04 -18.26
C SER A 3 -10.81 7.89 -18.73
N PHE A 4 -10.01 7.09 -18.02
CA PHE A 4 -8.62 6.82 -18.37
C PHE A 4 -8.49 5.61 -19.30
N SER A 5 -7.38 5.54 -20.04
CA SER A 5 -7.03 4.32 -20.79
C SER A 5 -6.86 3.14 -19.82
N ARG A 6 -7.07 1.91 -20.33
CA ARG A 6 -6.95 0.69 -19.51
C ARG A 6 -5.59 0.57 -18.83
N SER A 7 -4.51 0.90 -19.54
CA SER A 7 -3.14 0.86 -19.00
C SER A 7 -2.93 1.92 -17.91
N ALA A 8 -3.38 3.16 -18.14
CA ALA A 8 -3.26 4.23 -17.15
C ALA A 8 -4.07 3.93 -15.88
N GLN A 9 -5.29 3.42 -16.03
CA GLN A 9 -6.14 3.03 -14.91
C GLN A 9 -5.50 1.90 -14.08
N GLN A 10 -4.94 0.88 -14.74
CA GLN A 10 -4.28 -0.24 -14.08
C GLN A 10 -3.03 0.23 -13.34
N TRP A 11 -2.16 1.02 -13.99
CA TRP A 11 -0.96 1.56 -13.37
C TRP A 11 -1.27 2.41 -12.13
N ALA A 12 -2.26 3.31 -12.22
CA ALA A 12 -2.66 4.16 -11.09
C ALA A 12 -3.21 3.35 -9.91
N THR A 13 -3.99 2.31 -10.18
CA THR A 13 -4.60 1.44 -9.15
C THR A 13 -3.54 0.67 -8.37
N PHE A 14 -2.48 0.24 -9.06
CA PHE A 14 -1.46 -0.64 -8.53
C PHE A 14 -0.14 0.06 -8.16
N ALA A 15 -0.04 1.37 -8.37
CA ALA A 15 1.14 2.15 -8.05
C ALA A 15 1.59 1.98 -6.59
N ARG A 16 2.91 2.01 -6.39
CA ARG A 16 3.53 2.06 -5.06
C ARG A 16 3.41 3.47 -4.48
N SER A 17 3.21 3.54 -3.17
CA SER A 17 3.15 4.80 -2.44
C SER A 17 4.23 4.81 -1.36
N TRP A 18 4.85 5.96 -1.18
CA TRP A 18 5.79 6.20 -0.09
C TRP A 18 5.03 6.84 1.07
N PHE A 19 5.27 6.33 2.27
CA PHE A 19 4.66 6.85 3.49
C PHE A 19 5.77 7.31 4.43
N LEU A 20 5.55 8.44 5.09
CA LEU A 20 6.37 8.91 6.19
C LEU A 20 5.59 8.75 7.49
N ILE A 21 6.24 8.21 8.51
CA ILE A 21 5.66 8.05 9.85
C ILE A 21 6.64 8.67 10.84
N ASP A 22 6.17 9.65 11.61
CA ASP A 22 6.88 10.11 12.80
C ASP A 22 6.58 9.15 13.96
N ALA A 23 7.59 8.42 14.40
CA ALA A 23 7.51 7.46 15.50
C ALA A 23 8.02 8.02 16.83
N ARG A 24 8.29 9.33 16.92
CA ARG A 24 8.79 9.95 18.14
C ARG A 24 7.81 9.77 19.29
N MET A 25 8.30 9.25 20.42
CA MET A 25 7.51 8.98 21.63
C MET A 25 6.30 8.07 21.39
N GLN A 26 6.30 7.26 20.32
CA GLN A 26 5.25 6.28 20.05
C GLN A 26 5.70 4.88 20.50
N PRO A 27 4.80 4.07 21.08
CA PRO A 27 5.13 2.71 21.47
C PRO A 27 5.44 1.86 20.21
N PRO A 28 6.59 1.17 20.14
CA PRO A 28 7.04 0.46 18.93
C PRO A 28 6.02 -0.54 18.39
N GLY A 29 5.30 -1.26 19.26
CA GLY A 29 4.29 -2.24 18.85
C GLY A 29 3.15 -1.63 18.02
N LYS A 30 2.68 -0.42 18.37
CA LYS A 30 1.62 0.26 17.60
C LYS A 30 2.13 0.67 16.22
N ILE A 31 3.36 1.18 16.15
CA ILE A 31 4.00 1.56 14.88
C ILE A 31 4.23 0.34 14.00
N ALA A 32 4.74 -0.76 14.57
CA ALA A 32 4.99 -1.99 13.83
C ALA A 32 3.71 -2.58 13.22
N VAL A 33 2.61 -2.61 13.96
CA VAL A 33 1.29 -3.07 13.44
C VAL A 33 0.83 -2.18 12.28
N MET A 34 0.97 -0.87 12.41
CA MET A 34 0.59 0.08 11.36
C MET A 34 1.43 -0.10 10.08
N CYS A 35 2.76 -0.25 10.23
CA CYS A 35 3.69 -0.47 9.13
C CYS A 35 3.41 -1.80 8.43
N SER A 36 3.18 -2.88 9.20
CA SER A 36 2.92 -4.22 8.68
C SER A 36 1.73 -4.25 7.71
N VAL A 37 0.63 -3.59 8.06
CA VAL A 37 -0.56 -3.47 7.19
C VAL A 37 -0.26 -2.72 5.88
N ARG A 38 0.58 -1.68 5.93
CA ARG A 38 0.95 -0.87 4.75
C ARG A 38 1.91 -1.60 3.83
N LEU A 39 2.95 -2.20 4.40
CA LEU A 39 3.98 -2.95 3.67
C LEU A 39 3.41 -4.19 2.98
N GLN A 40 2.42 -4.84 3.59
CA GLN A 40 1.70 -5.97 2.98
C GLN A 40 0.61 -5.53 1.99
N GLY A 41 0.34 -4.23 1.85
CA GLY A 41 -0.74 -3.74 0.98
C GLY A 41 -2.16 -3.98 1.52
N LYS A 42 -2.32 -4.53 2.72
CA LYS A 42 -3.62 -4.86 3.36
C LYS A 42 -4.52 -3.65 3.62
N HIS A 43 -3.97 -2.44 3.56
CA HIS A 43 -4.75 -1.20 3.62
C HIS A 43 -5.48 -0.87 2.30
N LYS A 44 -5.09 -1.49 1.17
CA LYS A 44 -5.72 -1.26 -0.13
C LYS A 44 -6.93 -2.20 -0.28
N PRO A 45 -8.11 -1.71 -0.75
CA PRO A 45 -9.28 -2.56 -0.96
C PRO A 45 -9.08 -3.61 -2.08
N ILE A 46 -8.08 -3.40 -2.94
CA ILE A 46 -7.65 -4.32 -4.01
C ILE A 46 -6.65 -5.38 -3.54
N TYR A 47 -6.44 -5.53 -2.22
CA TYR A 47 -5.45 -6.44 -1.67
C TYR A 47 -5.76 -7.91 -2.02
N HIS A 48 -4.73 -8.60 -2.50
CA HIS A 48 -4.70 -10.04 -2.63
C HIS A 48 -3.25 -10.53 -2.44
N SER A 49 -3.05 -11.72 -1.87
CA SER A 49 -1.72 -12.21 -1.49
C SER A 49 -0.76 -12.32 -2.69
N LEU A 50 -1.24 -12.80 -3.83
CA LEU A 50 -0.43 -12.92 -5.05
C LEU A 50 -0.10 -11.58 -5.72
N THR A 51 -0.82 -10.51 -5.36
CA THR A 51 -0.61 -9.19 -5.96
C THR A 51 0.61 -8.48 -5.35
N VAL A 52 1.04 -8.85 -4.14
CA VAL A 52 2.18 -8.23 -3.45
C VAL A 52 3.51 -8.55 -4.13
N ASP A 53 3.67 -9.75 -4.68
CA ASP A 53 4.94 -10.19 -5.30
C ASP A 53 5.16 -9.63 -6.71
N LEU A 54 4.11 -9.19 -7.40
CA LEU A 54 4.19 -8.71 -8.79
C LEU A 54 4.90 -7.35 -8.96
N TYR A 55 5.20 -6.66 -7.87
CA TYR A 55 5.89 -5.38 -7.93
C TYR A 55 7.38 -5.48 -7.62
N ARG A 56 7.87 -6.63 -7.13
CA ARG A 56 9.27 -6.79 -6.72
C ARG A 56 10.24 -6.55 -7.87
#